data_AF-A0A4R7TCZ5-F1
#
_entry.id   AF-A0A4R7TCZ5-F1
#
_cell.length_a   1.000
_cell.length_b   1.000
_cell.length_c   1.000
_cell.angle_alpha   90.00
_cell.angle_beta   90.00
_cell.angle_gamma   90.00
#
_symmetry.space_group_name_H-M   'P 1'
#
loop_
_entity.id
_entity.type
_entity.pdbx_description
1 polymer ?
#
loop_
_entity_poly.entity_id
_entity_poly.type
_entity_poly.pdbx_seq_one_letter_code
_entity_poly.pdbx_strand_id
1 'polypeptide(L)'
;MVGNLKIGQVLRYAAGKDQAPAVLDGYSNFHHVTHSPDQKRVLLEAGINGVARLSCVDGVRRPAVLIRSSPWKAGSEQTPWHDVFDMDNGHVRYFGDHKAGVTVPPGATKGNAWLLEAFSEHQAHTPAERAAAAPLFLFRSVSIDGKPKGHVEFCGLGLVERAERLVQWSGSGHTTFVNYVYDIALLDLSAEADQVSWNWIDARRDSSKTVAQALNLAPVSWREWVRRGNSALPSLRRRVARARVTKTREQRPAVGSTESAALQTIYERFDGRKHDFEALASAVAAGVLRGSGHSYVEGWLTRRSGDGGADFVGRLDIGSGLAGTSLVVLGQAKCIKPSSAVSAEEIARVVARLRRGWIGVYVTTGLYSEPAQLEMVEDQYPIVLINGMHLARQLLAIARDDHGGDLPACIDHILSGQSAVITNRRPEEVLLE
;
A
#
# COMPACT_ATOMS: atom_id res chain seq x y z
N MET A 1 -27.69 23.10 3.01
CA MET A 1 -27.52 21.63 2.96
C MET A 1 -26.11 21.32 3.44
N VAL A 2 -25.96 20.29 4.27
CA VAL A 2 -24.64 19.86 4.78
C VAL A 2 -23.93 19.10 3.67
N GLY A 3 -22.71 19.50 3.32
CA GLY A 3 -21.88 18.75 2.39
C GLY A 3 -21.36 17.48 3.06
N ASN A 4 -21.53 16.33 2.41
CA ASN A 4 -20.93 15.06 2.81
C ASN A 4 -20.01 14.58 1.68
N LEU A 5 -18.84 14.06 2.06
CA LEU A 5 -17.91 13.40 1.14
C LEU A 5 -17.99 11.90 1.37
N LYS A 6 -18.36 11.12 0.34
CA LYS A 6 -18.41 9.65 0.40
C LYS A 6 -17.20 9.04 -0.29
N ILE A 7 -16.57 8.02 0.31
CA ILE A 7 -15.47 7.30 -0.34
C ILE A 7 -15.94 6.78 -1.72
N GLY A 8 -15.13 7.01 -2.75
CA GLY A 8 -15.44 6.66 -4.14
C GLY A 8 -16.36 7.66 -4.86
N GLN A 9 -16.86 8.70 -4.17
CA GLN A 9 -17.65 9.75 -4.80
C GLN A 9 -16.79 10.55 -5.78
N VAL A 10 -17.27 10.66 -7.02
CA VAL A 10 -16.69 11.55 -8.02
C VAL A 10 -17.34 12.93 -7.92
N LEU A 11 -16.50 13.95 -7.78
CA LEU A 11 -16.91 15.35 -7.70
C LEU A 11 -16.38 16.14 -8.89
N ARG A 12 -17.17 17.13 -9.32
CA ARG A 12 -16.76 18.13 -10.30
C ARG A 12 -15.91 19.20 -9.61
N TYR A 13 -14.65 19.31 -10.02
CA TYR A 13 -13.72 20.38 -9.61
C TYR A 13 -13.56 21.41 -10.75
N ALA A 14 -14.41 22.44 -10.76
CA ALA A 14 -14.44 23.45 -11.81
C ALA A 14 -13.50 24.63 -11.53
N ALA A 15 -12.86 25.14 -12.60
CA ALA A 15 -11.97 26.30 -12.53
C ALA A 15 -12.71 27.61 -12.19
N GLY A 16 -14.01 27.70 -12.50
CA GLY A 16 -14.86 28.84 -12.14
C GLY A 16 -15.13 28.96 -10.64
N LYS A 17 -14.91 27.88 -9.87
CA LYS A 17 -15.00 27.86 -8.40
C LYS A 17 -16.34 28.39 -7.85
N ASP A 18 -17.41 28.27 -8.63
CA ASP A 18 -18.76 28.60 -8.20
C ASP A 18 -19.26 27.53 -7.23
N GLN A 19 -19.83 27.96 -6.12
CA GLN A 19 -20.31 27.13 -5.01
C GLN A 19 -21.83 27.08 -4.94
N ALA A 20 -22.55 27.93 -5.70
CA ALA A 20 -24.00 27.97 -5.69
C ALA A 20 -24.64 26.66 -6.20
N PRO A 21 -24.24 26.09 -7.36
CA PRO A 21 -24.86 24.87 -7.86
C PRO A 21 -24.38 23.64 -7.07
N ALA A 22 -25.31 22.84 -6.57
CA ALA A 22 -25.00 21.57 -5.90
C ALA A 22 -24.44 20.50 -6.86
N VAL A 23 -24.83 20.57 -8.13
CA VAL A 23 -24.44 19.63 -9.19
C VAL A 23 -23.91 20.43 -10.37
N LEU A 24 -22.78 19.99 -10.93
CA LEU A 24 -22.17 20.53 -12.15
C LEU A 24 -21.76 19.38 -13.06
N ASP A 25 -22.13 19.45 -14.33
CA ASP A 25 -21.85 18.42 -15.34
C ASP A 25 -22.28 17.00 -14.92
N GLY A 26 -23.38 16.88 -14.16
CA GLY A 26 -23.91 15.59 -13.66
C GLY A 26 -23.24 15.04 -12.39
N TYR A 27 -22.24 15.74 -11.85
CA TYR A 27 -21.52 15.33 -10.63
C TYR A 27 -21.70 16.35 -9.50
N SER A 28 -21.56 15.90 -8.25
CA SER A 28 -21.56 16.81 -7.09
C SER A 28 -20.47 17.88 -7.25
N ASN A 29 -20.83 19.14 -7.06
CA ASN A 29 -19.87 20.24 -7.16
C ASN A 29 -18.97 20.27 -5.91
N PHE A 30 -17.66 20.10 -6.09
CA PHE A 30 -16.69 20.15 -5.00
C PHE A 30 -16.84 21.44 -4.16
N HIS A 31 -16.93 22.60 -4.82
CA HIS A 31 -16.98 23.90 -4.13
C HIS A 31 -18.26 24.10 -3.34
N HIS A 32 -19.36 23.45 -3.76
CA HIS A 32 -20.61 23.41 -2.99
C HIS A 32 -20.49 22.49 -1.78
N VAL A 33 -19.96 21.27 -1.97
CA VAL A 33 -19.80 20.28 -0.90
C VAL A 33 -18.84 20.78 0.19
N THR A 34 -17.78 21.49 -0.19
CA THR A 34 -16.79 22.04 0.75
C THR A 34 -17.06 23.50 1.14
N HIS A 35 -18.25 24.00 0.87
CA HIS A 35 -18.60 25.38 1.18
C HIS A 35 -18.79 25.58 2.68
N SER A 36 -17.96 26.45 3.25
CA SER A 36 -18.12 26.97 4.61
C SER A 36 -18.60 28.41 4.51
N PRO A 37 -19.81 28.77 5.01
CA PRO A 37 -20.30 30.15 4.99
C PRO A 37 -19.30 31.13 5.62
N ASP A 38 -19.18 32.33 5.04
CA ASP A 38 -18.32 33.42 5.51
C ASP A 38 -16.82 33.11 5.61
N GLN A 39 -16.39 32.02 4.97
CA GLN A 39 -15.01 31.55 4.98
C GLN A 39 -14.45 31.50 3.55
N LYS A 40 -13.12 31.64 3.44
CA LYS A 40 -12.45 31.50 2.13
C LYS A 40 -12.69 30.11 1.54
N ARG A 41 -12.77 30.00 0.22
CA ARG A 41 -12.97 28.70 -0.45
C ARG A 41 -11.80 27.77 -0.17
N VAL A 42 -12.10 26.49 0.02
CA VAL A 42 -11.08 25.43 0.06
C VAL A 42 -10.65 25.11 -1.38
N LEU A 43 -9.35 24.95 -1.59
CA LEU A 43 -8.77 24.64 -2.89
C LEU A 43 -8.28 23.19 -2.91
N LEU A 44 -8.26 22.61 -4.11
CA LEU A 44 -7.81 21.26 -4.40
C LEU A 44 -7.02 21.26 -5.71
N GLU A 45 -5.99 22.13 -5.74
CA GLU A 45 -5.03 22.16 -6.82
C GLU A 45 -4.17 20.88 -6.78
N ALA A 46 -3.41 20.61 -7.84
CA ALA A 46 -2.57 19.40 -7.88
C ALA A 46 -1.52 19.41 -6.75
N GLY A 47 -1.40 18.31 -6.01
CA GLY A 47 -0.48 18.19 -4.88
C GLY A 47 -1.16 18.37 -3.52
N ILE A 48 -0.49 19.09 -2.62
CA ILE A 48 -0.86 19.23 -1.20
C ILE A 48 -1.49 20.61 -0.98
N ASN A 49 -2.65 20.68 -0.34
CA ASN A 49 -3.45 21.89 -0.15
C ASN A 49 -3.84 22.05 1.34
N GLY A 50 -3.06 22.79 2.11
CA GLY A 50 -3.37 23.11 3.50
C GLY A 50 -4.42 24.23 3.60
N VAL A 51 -5.51 23.99 4.33
CA VAL A 51 -6.43 25.06 4.73
C VAL A 51 -5.67 26.02 5.66
N ALA A 52 -5.90 27.33 5.54
CA ALA A 52 -5.18 28.32 6.34
C ALA A 52 -5.37 28.07 7.84
N ARG A 53 -4.30 28.27 8.62
CA ARG A 53 -4.38 28.28 10.09
C ARG A 53 -5.27 29.44 10.52
N LEU A 54 -5.92 29.26 11.66
CA LEU A 54 -6.70 30.28 12.32
C LEU A 54 -6.44 30.23 13.83
N SER A 55 -6.53 31.39 14.46
CA SER A 55 -6.49 31.49 15.92
C SER A 55 -7.90 31.25 16.44
N CYS A 56 -8.07 30.18 17.20
CA CYS A 56 -9.32 29.80 17.84
C CYS A 56 -9.25 30.12 19.34
N VAL A 57 -10.41 30.05 20.01
CA VAL A 57 -10.57 30.25 21.45
C VAL A 57 -9.62 29.41 22.32
N ASP A 58 -9.15 28.27 21.83
CA ASP A 58 -8.29 27.32 22.54
C ASP A 58 -6.94 27.05 21.85
N GLY A 59 -6.54 27.92 20.92
CA GLY A 59 -5.22 27.86 20.28
C GLY A 59 -5.25 27.99 18.76
N VAL A 60 -4.08 27.94 18.15
CA VAL A 60 -3.93 27.97 16.69
C VAL A 60 -4.07 26.54 16.16
N ARG A 61 -4.94 26.33 15.17
CA ARG A 61 -5.06 25.02 14.50
C ARG A 61 -5.17 25.14 13.00
N ARG A 62 -4.77 24.08 12.30
CA ARG A 62 -5.06 23.89 10.88
C ARG A 62 -6.34 23.05 10.74
N PRO A 63 -7.35 23.53 10.00
CA PRO A 63 -8.61 22.79 9.87
C PRO A 63 -8.47 21.44 9.17
N ALA A 64 -7.71 21.40 8.06
CA ALA A 64 -7.49 20.21 7.26
C ALA A 64 -6.30 20.40 6.30
N VAL A 65 -5.80 19.28 5.78
CA VAL A 65 -4.92 19.24 4.61
C VAL A 65 -5.61 18.38 3.55
N LEU A 66 -5.75 18.90 2.33
CA LEU A 66 -6.34 18.17 1.21
C LEU A 66 -5.23 17.76 0.24
N ILE A 67 -5.20 16.49 -0.13
CA ILE A 67 -4.22 15.93 -1.06
C ILE A 67 -4.92 15.57 -2.37
N ARG A 68 -4.36 15.99 -3.50
CA ARG A 68 -4.81 15.59 -4.83
C ARG A 68 -3.68 14.92 -5.59
N SER A 69 -3.78 13.60 -5.75
CA SER A 69 -2.90 12.83 -6.63
C SER A 69 -3.41 12.81 -8.07
N SER A 70 -2.49 12.63 -9.03
CA SER A 70 -2.78 12.53 -10.46
C SER A 70 -2.13 11.25 -11.02
N PRO A 71 -2.87 10.13 -11.07
CA PRO A 71 -2.32 8.81 -11.37
C PRO A 71 -1.81 8.63 -12.81
N TRP A 72 -2.16 9.54 -13.73
CA TRP A 72 -1.79 9.48 -15.16
C TRP A 72 -0.27 9.58 -15.45
N LYS A 73 0.53 9.90 -14.44
CA LYS A 73 2.00 9.93 -14.53
C LYS A 73 2.65 8.62 -14.06
N ALA A 74 1.88 7.68 -13.53
CA ALA A 74 2.38 6.37 -13.11
C ALA A 74 2.78 5.54 -14.35
N GLY A 75 3.98 4.95 -14.33
CA GLY A 75 4.43 3.98 -15.34
C GLY A 75 5.07 4.53 -16.61
N SER A 76 5.40 5.84 -16.68
CA SER A 76 6.27 6.36 -17.75
C SER A 76 7.75 6.19 -17.38
N GLU A 77 8.65 6.02 -18.37
CA GLU A 77 10.12 5.91 -18.20
C GLU A 77 10.73 7.02 -17.32
N GLN A 78 10.02 8.13 -17.09
CA GLN A 78 10.55 9.33 -16.46
C GLN A 78 10.38 9.39 -14.93
N THR A 79 9.60 8.52 -14.29
CA THR A 79 9.49 8.46 -12.81
C THR A 79 9.10 7.05 -12.31
N PRO A 80 10.02 6.24 -11.74
CA PRO A 80 9.65 4.97 -11.09
C PRO A 80 8.80 5.20 -9.83
N TRP A 81 8.88 6.39 -9.25
CA TRP A 81 8.17 6.82 -8.04
C TRP A 81 6.78 7.38 -8.39
N HIS A 82 5.73 6.68 -8.01
CA HIS A 82 4.35 7.11 -8.18
C HIS A 82 3.56 6.89 -6.89
N ASP A 83 2.57 7.75 -6.65
CA ASP A 83 1.69 7.57 -5.50
C ASP A 83 0.93 6.24 -5.61
N VAL A 84 0.89 5.48 -4.52
CA VAL A 84 0.18 4.20 -4.44
C VAL A 84 -1.04 4.37 -3.55
N PHE A 85 -2.23 4.09 -4.08
CA PHE A 85 -3.48 4.15 -3.33
C PHE A 85 -4.02 2.73 -3.14
N ASP A 86 -3.61 2.06 -2.07
CA ASP A 86 -4.20 0.81 -1.61
C ASP A 86 -5.40 1.12 -0.70
N MET A 87 -6.47 1.59 -1.35
CA MET A 87 -7.72 1.94 -0.70
C MET A 87 -8.23 0.80 0.18
N ASP A 88 -8.08 -0.41 -0.31
CA ASP A 88 -8.69 -1.64 0.17
C ASP A 88 -8.06 -2.14 1.48
N ASN A 89 -6.75 -1.96 1.64
CA ASN A 89 -6.05 -2.13 2.91
C ASN A 89 -5.93 -0.84 3.73
N GLY A 90 -6.52 0.26 3.27
CA GLY A 90 -6.49 1.55 3.96
C GLY A 90 -5.09 2.14 4.06
N HIS A 91 -4.29 2.03 3.00
CA HIS A 91 -2.92 2.54 2.94
C HIS A 91 -2.71 3.38 1.68
N VAL A 92 -2.08 4.55 1.85
CA VAL A 92 -1.63 5.39 0.74
C VAL A 92 -0.17 5.72 0.94
N ARG A 93 0.65 5.44 -0.07
CA ARG A 93 2.04 5.90 -0.15
C ARG A 93 2.09 7.12 -1.06
N TYR A 94 2.38 8.29 -0.50
CA TYR A 94 2.30 9.58 -1.20
C TYR A 94 3.66 10.29 -1.24
N PHE A 95 4.04 10.80 -2.40
CA PHE A 95 5.31 11.51 -2.58
C PHE A 95 5.13 13.03 -2.43
N GLY A 96 6.07 13.64 -1.70
CA GLY A 96 6.09 15.08 -1.41
C GLY A 96 6.23 15.97 -2.64
N ASP A 97 6.06 17.28 -2.41
CA ASP A 97 6.10 18.30 -3.46
C ASP A 97 7.51 18.81 -3.77
N HIS A 98 8.57 18.19 -3.23
CA HIS A 98 9.94 18.51 -3.62
C HIS A 98 10.25 17.98 -5.02
N LYS A 99 10.95 18.78 -5.83
CA LYS A 99 11.33 18.47 -7.22
C LYS A 99 12.77 18.90 -7.48
N ALA A 100 13.39 18.31 -8.50
CA ALA A 100 14.68 18.76 -9.00
C ALA A 100 14.64 20.26 -9.34
N GLY A 101 15.69 20.99 -8.97
CA GLY A 101 15.79 22.44 -9.18
C GLY A 101 15.10 23.32 -8.14
N VAL A 102 14.39 22.75 -7.17
CA VAL A 102 13.90 23.50 -6.01
C VAL A 102 15.06 23.83 -5.08
N THR A 103 15.24 25.11 -4.74
CA THR A 103 16.40 25.62 -3.98
C THR A 103 16.19 25.60 -2.46
N VAL A 104 14.95 25.44 -2.00
CA VAL A 104 14.67 25.33 -0.56
C VAL A 104 15.00 23.91 -0.06
N PRO A 105 15.22 23.70 1.25
CA PRO A 105 15.40 22.35 1.79
C PRO A 105 14.20 21.41 1.49
N PRO A 106 14.39 20.08 1.42
CA PRO A 106 13.33 19.10 1.11
C PRO A 106 12.04 19.21 1.94
N GLY A 107 12.14 19.60 3.20
CA GLY A 107 11.00 19.79 4.10
C GLY A 107 10.38 21.20 4.10
N ALA A 108 10.96 22.13 3.33
CA ALA A 108 10.59 23.56 3.35
C ALA A 108 9.70 23.97 2.16
N THR A 109 9.47 23.07 1.20
CA THR A 109 8.39 23.28 0.22
C THR A 109 7.05 23.34 0.96
N LYS A 110 6.13 24.15 0.45
CA LYS A 110 4.88 24.47 1.16
C LYS A 110 4.07 23.22 1.52
N GLY A 111 4.00 22.25 0.59
CA GLY A 111 3.32 20.98 0.81
C GLY A 111 4.02 20.10 1.83
N ASN A 112 5.31 19.83 1.68
CA ASN A 112 6.07 19.05 2.65
C ASN A 112 6.06 19.67 4.04
N ALA A 113 6.16 21.00 4.15
CA ALA A 113 6.04 21.68 5.44
C ALA A 113 4.70 21.38 6.13
N TRP A 114 3.59 21.38 5.38
CA TRP A 114 2.27 21.03 5.92
C TRP A 114 2.13 19.55 6.29
N LEU A 115 2.71 18.63 5.51
CA LEU A 115 2.64 17.20 5.83
C LEU A 115 3.57 16.80 6.98
N LEU A 116 4.73 17.45 7.13
CA LEU A 116 5.61 17.26 8.28
C LEU A 116 5.01 17.83 9.56
N GLU A 117 4.34 18.99 9.47
CA GLU A 117 3.53 19.55 10.56
C GLU A 117 2.43 18.54 10.96
N ALA A 118 1.63 18.07 10.00
CA ALA A 118 0.58 17.09 10.26
C ALA A 118 1.15 15.77 10.80
N PHE A 119 2.30 15.30 10.32
CA PHE A 119 2.98 14.13 10.85
C PHE A 119 3.35 14.31 12.33
N SER A 120 3.93 15.45 12.70
CA SER A 120 4.22 15.75 14.11
C SER A 120 2.96 15.73 14.97
N GLU A 121 1.85 16.30 14.47
CA GLU A 121 0.56 16.30 15.17
C GLU A 121 -0.04 14.88 15.28
N HIS A 122 0.14 14.04 14.26
CA HIS A 122 -0.32 12.65 14.26
C HIS A 122 0.53 11.71 15.15
N GLN A 123 1.75 12.11 15.49
CA GLN A 123 2.61 11.39 16.44
C GLN A 123 2.47 11.90 17.88
N ALA A 124 1.55 12.85 18.13
CA ALA A 124 1.41 13.45 19.44
C ALA A 124 1.00 12.45 20.54
N HIS A 125 1.58 12.62 21.72
CA HIS A 125 1.48 11.66 22.80
C HIS A 125 0.18 11.80 23.60
N THR A 126 -0.40 12.99 23.65
CA THR A 126 -1.62 13.24 24.43
C THR A 126 -2.89 13.32 23.54
N PRO A 127 -4.06 12.93 24.07
CA PRO A 127 -5.33 13.15 23.37
C PRO A 127 -5.60 14.61 23.01
N ALA A 128 -5.20 15.56 23.86
CA ALA A 128 -5.41 16.99 23.64
C ALA A 128 -4.67 17.48 22.38
N GLU A 129 -3.40 17.11 22.23
CA GLU A 129 -2.60 17.44 21.05
C GLU A 129 -3.16 16.77 19.78
N ARG A 130 -3.51 15.48 19.86
CA ARG A 130 -4.11 14.75 18.73
C ARG A 130 -5.45 15.33 18.30
N ALA A 131 -6.25 15.86 19.21
CA ALA A 131 -7.53 16.48 18.88
C ALA A 131 -7.36 17.72 17.97
N ALA A 132 -6.26 18.46 18.17
CA ALA A 132 -5.91 19.62 17.34
C ALA A 132 -5.33 19.24 15.97
N ALA A 133 -4.86 18.00 15.79
CA ALA A 133 -4.23 17.53 14.56
C ALA A 133 -5.08 17.75 13.30
N ALA A 134 -4.43 18.14 12.21
CA ALA A 134 -5.09 18.40 10.94
C ALA A 134 -5.42 17.09 10.20
N PRO A 135 -6.71 16.77 9.96
CA PRO A 135 -7.08 15.62 9.13
C PRO A 135 -6.61 15.76 7.68
N LEU A 136 -6.19 14.64 7.09
CA LEU A 136 -5.89 14.56 5.66
C LEU A 136 -7.12 14.08 4.90
N PHE A 137 -7.56 14.84 3.90
CA PHE A 137 -8.58 14.42 2.95
C PHE A 137 -7.91 14.09 1.63
N LEU A 138 -8.00 12.82 1.22
CA LEU A 138 -7.29 12.34 0.04
C LEU A 138 -8.22 12.31 -1.15
N PHE A 139 -7.71 12.77 -2.29
CA PHE A 139 -8.39 12.76 -3.57
C PHE A 139 -7.45 12.28 -4.67
N ARG A 140 -8.02 11.65 -5.70
CA ARG A 140 -7.31 11.38 -6.96
C ARG A 140 -8.07 11.98 -8.12
N SER A 141 -7.35 12.51 -9.11
CA SER A 141 -7.97 12.87 -10.38
C SER A 141 -8.50 11.63 -11.09
N VAL A 142 -9.71 11.74 -11.65
CA VAL A 142 -10.36 10.69 -12.46
C VAL A 142 -10.75 11.25 -13.82
N SER A 143 -10.72 10.39 -14.85
CA SER A 143 -11.02 10.74 -16.22
C SER A 143 -12.44 10.33 -16.52
N ILE A 144 -13.25 11.28 -16.99
CA ILE A 144 -14.64 11.08 -17.37
C ILE A 144 -14.76 11.46 -18.85
N ASP A 145 -15.34 10.58 -19.66
CA ASP A 145 -15.54 10.78 -21.10
C ASP A 145 -14.26 11.21 -21.85
N GLY A 146 -13.12 10.59 -21.50
CA GLY A 146 -11.82 10.89 -22.09
C GLY A 146 -11.21 12.24 -21.67
N LYS A 147 -11.84 12.99 -20.75
CA LYS A 147 -11.29 14.24 -20.21
C LYS A 147 -10.51 13.96 -18.91
N PRO A 148 -9.18 14.07 -18.91
CA PRO A 148 -8.34 13.75 -17.75
C PRO A 148 -8.39 14.80 -16.61
N LYS A 149 -9.03 15.95 -16.86
CA LYS A 149 -9.12 17.08 -15.93
C LYS A 149 -10.57 17.42 -15.65
N GLY A 150 -10.82 17.95 -14.44
CA GLY A 150 -12.12 18.49 -14.04
C GLY A 150 -12.90 17.62 -13.05
N HIS A 151 -12.49 16.37 -12.85
CA HIS A 151 -13.11 15.45 -11.89
C HIS A 151 -12.09 14.91 -10.89
N VAL A 152 -12.54 14.73 -9.66
CA VAL A 152 -11.76 14.14 -8.56
C VAL A 152 -12.62 13.13 -7.83
N GLU A 153 -12.02 12.04 -7.39
CA GLU A 153 -12.65 11.04 -6.53
C GLU A 153 -12.16 11.23 -5.10
N PHE A 154 -13.07 11.21 -4.13
CA PHE A 154 -12.70 11.22 -2.71
C PHE A 154 -12.23 9.82 -2.27
N CYS A 155 -10.99 9.74 -1.79
CA CYS A 155 -10.30 8.53 -1.37
C CYS A 155 -10.35 8.30 0.14
N GLY A 156 -10.96 9.20 0.91
CA GLY A 156 -11.14 9.02 2.35
C GLY A 156 -10.31 9.97 3.22
N LEU A 157 -10.41 9.71 4.52
CA LEU A 157 -9.80 10.46 5.61
C LEU A 157 -8.56 9.74 6.11
N GLY A 158 -7.44 10.44 6.26
CA GLY A 158 -6.17 9.81 6.62
C GLY A 158 -5.38 10.50 7.73
N LEU A 159 -4.42 9.72 8.26
CA LEU A 159 -3.40 10.10 9.24
C LEU A 159 -2.03 9.74 8.68
N VAL A 160 -1.01 10.57 8.93
CA VAL A 160 0.36 10.26 8.52
C VAL A 160 1.01 9.33 9.56
N GLU A 161 1.29 8.09 9.17
CA GLU A 161 1.93 7.09 10.02
C GLU A 161 3.44 7.16 9.98
N ARG A 162 4.00 7.47 8.82
CA ARG A 162 5.44 7.49 8.59
C ARG A 162 5.79 8.57 7.58
N ALA A 163 6.92 9.23 7.80
CA ALA A 163 7.54 10.17 6.87
C ALA A 163 9.02 9.83 6.71
N GLU A 164 9.43 9.49 5.49
CA GLU A 164 10.81 9.08 5.19
C GLU A 164 11.42 10.02 4.14
N ARG A 165 12.72 10.29 4.26
CA ARG A 165 13.48 10.98 3.20
C ARG A 165 13.92 9.95 2.17
N LEU A 166 13.75 10.27 0.89
CA LEU A 166 14.14 9.42 -0.21
C LEU A 166 14.85 10.23 -1.29
N VAL A 167 15.90 9.67 -1.89
CA VAL A 167 16.60 10.25 -3.04
C VAL A 167 15.88 9.82 -4.31
N GLN A 168 15.38 10.77 -5.07
CA GLN A 168 14.74 10.57 -6.37
C GLN A 168 15.67 11.07 -7.46
N TRP A 169 15.47 10.61 -8.70
CA TRP A 169 16.10 11.18 -9.89
C TRP A 169 15.04 11.76 -10.83
N SER A 170 15.43 12.73 -11.67
CA SER A 170 14.56 13.33 -12.68
C SER A 170 15.24 13.41 -14.05
N GLY A 171 14.45 13.20 -15.10
CA GLY A 171 14.85 13.35 -16.50
C GLY A 171 15.83 12.28 -16.99
N SER A 172 16.14 12.31 -18.28
CA SER A 172 17.13 11.42 -18.92
C SER A 172 18.56 11.65 -18.41
N GLY A 173 18.83 12.80 -17.79
CA GLY A 173 20.12 13.16 -17.22
C GLY A 173 20.37 12.68 -15.78
N HIS A 174 19.47 11.88 -15.18
CA HIS A 174 19.63 11.30 -13.83
C HIS A 174 20.00 12.30 -12.72
N THR A 175 19.49 13.54 -12.77
CA THR A 175 19.74 14.50 -11.69
C THR A 175 19.03 14.06 -10.42
N THR A 176 19.78 13.87 -9.33
CA THR A 176 19.23 13.43 -8.05
C THR A 176 18.71 14.61 -7.21
N PHE A 177 17.64 14.38 -6.46
CA PHE A 177 17.09 15.33 -5.50
C PHE A 177 16.45 14.57 -4.33
N VAL A 178 16.47 15.18 -3.14
CA VAL A 178 15.86 14.57 -1.95
C VAL A 178 14.41 15.03 -1.82
N ASN A 179 13.49 14.10 -1.57
CA ASN A 179 12.09 14.39 -1.28
C ASN A 179 11.64 13.57 -0.07
N TYR A 180 10.39 13.78 0.35
CA TYR A 180 9.72 12.96 1.34
C TYR A 180 8.75 11.98 0.70
N VAL A 181 8.62 10.81 1.31
CA VAL A 181 7.53 9.87 1.09
C VAL A 181 6.76 9.67 2.39
N TYR A 182 5.44 9.68 2.30
CA TYR A 182 4.53 9.59 3.43
C TYR A 182 3.70 8.33 3.31
N ASP A 183 3.67 7.51 4.36
CA ASP A 183 2.67 6.46 4.51
C ASP A 183 1.50 7.00 5.30
N ILE A 184 0.32 6.94 4.68
CA ILE A 184 -0.92 7.49 5.20
C ILE A 184 -1.88 6.33 5.46
N ALA A 185 -2.36 6.19 6.68
CA ALA A 185 -3.46 5.29 7.00
C ALA A 185 -4.79 5.94 6.69
N LEU A 186 -5.60 5.29 5.87
CA LEU A 186 -7.01 5.66 5.69
C LEU A 186 -7.83 5.08 6.84
N LEU A 187 -8.60 5.92 7.50
CA LEU A 187 -9.47 5.52 8.60
C LEU A 187 -10.73 4.82 8.08
N ASP A 188 -11.20 3.87 8.87
CA ASP A 188 -12.48 3.21 8.67
C ASP A 188 -13.62 4.21 8.93
N LEU A 189 -14.51 4.35 7.95
CA LEU A 189 -15.68 5.22 8.01
C LEU A 189 -16.99 4.41 7.94
N SER A 190 -16.92 3.10 8.21
CA SER A 190 -18.07 2.20 8.14
C SER A 190 -19.21 2.65 9.07
N ALA A 191 -18.89 3.20 10.25
CA ALA A 191 -19.88 3.74 11.19
C ALA A 191 -20.65 4.94 10.62
N GLU A 192 -20.06 5.65 9.66
CA GLU A 192 -20.65 6.78 8.94
C GLU A 192 -21.09 6.41 7.51
N ALA A 193 -21.24 5.11 7.20
CA ALA A 193 -21.57 4.62 5.86
C ALA A 193 -20.62 5.17 4.76
N ASP A 194 -19.31 5.09 5.05
CA ASP A 194 -18.20 5.55 4.21
C ASP A 194 -18.21 7.07 3.94
N GLN A 195 -18.81 7.88 4.81
CA GLN A 195 -18.93 9.33 4.64
C GLN A 195 -18.19 10.13 5.71
N VAL A 196 -17.73 11.33 5.33
CA VAL A 196 -17.29 12.37 6.26
C VAL A 196 -18.17 13.59 6.06
N SER A 197 -18.76 14.07 7.16
CA SER A 197 -19.54 15.32 7.14
C SER A 197 -18.63 16.53 7.12
N TRP A 198 -18.83 17.45 6.18
CA TRP A 198 -18.06 18.68 6.08
C TRP A 198 -18.31 19.65 7.25
N ASN A 199 -19.42 19.48 7.98
CA ASN A 199 -19.69 20.21 9.22
C ASN A 199 -18.55 20.10 10.24
N TRP A 200 -17.83 18.97 10.24
CA TRP A 200 -16.65 18.81 11.06
C TRP A 200 -15.58 19.85 10.71
N ILE A 201 -15.32 20.03 9.42
CA ILE A 201 -14.35 21.00 8.91
C ILE A 201 -14.87 22.42 9.14
N ASP A 202 -16.16 22.69 8.94
CA ASP A 202 -16.76 23.98 9.31
C ASP A 202 -16.52 24.32 10.78
N ALA A 203 -16.71 23.36 11.70
CA ALA A 203 -16.43 23.58 13.11
C ALA A 203 -14.94 23.76 13.40
N ARG A 204 -14.05 23.04 12.70
CA ARG A 204 -12.60 23.27 12.81
C ARG A 204 -12.18 24.64 12.27
N ARG A 205 -12.94 25.22 11.34
CA ARG A 205 -12.73 26.56 10.73
C ARG A 205 -13.43 27.69 11.49
N ASP A 206 -14.20 27.38 12.51
CA ASP A 206 -14.87 28.36 13.35
C ASP A 206 -13.96 28.75 14.52
N SER A 207 -13.50 30.00 14.56
CA SER A 207 -12.61 30.51 15.61
C SER A 207 -13.27 30.53 16.99
N SER A 208 -14.61 30.55 17.05
CA SER A 208 -15.36 30.53 18.31
C SER A 208 -15.50 29.13 18.92
N LYS A 209 -15.25 28.07 18.13
CA LYS A 209 -15.35 26.69 18.59
C LYS A 209 -14.02 26.18 19.11
N THR A 210 -14.09 25.48 20.23
CA THR A 210 -12.99 24.67 20.76
C THR A 210 -12.76 23.43 19.89
N VAL A 211 -11.56 22.87 19.99
CA VAL A 211 -11.16 21.58 19.43
C VAL A 211 -12.10 20.48 19.91
N ALA A 212 -12.51 20.48 21.19
CA ALA A 212 -13.46 19.50 21.73
C ALA A 212 -14.84 19.58 21.06
N GLN A 213 -15.36 20.80 20.86
CA GLN A 213 -16.64 21.01 20.16
C GLN A 213 -16.54 20.56 18.69
N ALA A 214 -15.43 20.82 18.01
CA ALA A 214 -15.22 20.35 16.65
C ALA A 214 -15.07 18.81 16.60
N LEU A 215 -14.38 18.21 17.58
CA LEU A 215 -14.16 16.77 17.66
C LEU A 215 -15.47 15.97 17.75
N ASN A 216 -16.52 16.53 18.36
CA ASN A 216 -17.85 15.90 18.44
C ASN A 216 -18.48 15.62 17.06
N LEU A 217 -18.05 16.33 16.02
CA LEU A 217 -18.52 16.17 14.64
C LEU A 217 -17.62 15.26 13.80
N ALA A 218 -16.48 14.84 14.34
CA ALA A 218 -15.54 13.96 13.64
C ALA A 218 -16.06 12.52 13.57
N PRO A 219 -15.63 11.74 12.55
CA PRO A 219 -15.91 10.31 12.49
C PRO A 219 -15.47 9.55 13.75
N VAL A 220 -16.16 8.45 14.06
CA VAL A 220 -15.90 7.58 15.21
C VAL A 220 -14.45 7.12 15.22
N SER A 221 -13.91 6.68 14.08
CA SER A 221 -12.52 6.24 13.98
C SER A 221 -11.51 7.34 14.30
N TRP A 222 -11.78 8.58 13.89
CA TRP A 222 -10.95 9.74 14.26
C TRP A 222 -11.01 10.01 15.77
N ARG A 223 -12.22 10.01 16.36
CA ARG A 223 -12.39 10.23 17.81
C ARG A 223 -11.71 9.14 18.63
N GLU A 224 -11.80 7.89 18.20
CA GLU A 224 -11.13 6.77 18.83
C GLU A 224 -9.60 6.85 18.70
N TRP A 225 -9.08 7.31 17.57
CA TRP A 225 -7.65 7.59 17.41
C TRP A 225 -7.19 8.72 18.33
N VAL A 226 -7.94 9.82 18.42
CA VAL A 226 -7.64 10.91 19.38
C VAL A 226 -7.58 10.36 20.81
N ARG A 227 -8.53 9.50 21.20
CA ARG A 227 -8.59 8.91 22.55
C ARG A 227 -7.44 7.93 22.83
N ARG A 228 -7.16 7.01 21.90
CA ARG A 228 -6.27 5.84 22.13
C ARG A 228 -4.86 6.00 21.57
N GLY A 229 -4.66 6.89 20.62
CA GLY A 229 -3.39 7.11 19.92
C GLY A 229 -3.06 6.03 18.88
N ASN A 230 -1.80 6.03 18.44
CA ASN A 230 -1.34 5.23 17.30
C ASN A 230 -1.38 3.70 17.53
N SER A 231 -1.42 3.23 18.79
CA SER A 231 -1.60 1.81 19.10
C SER A 231 -2.94 1.25 18.64
N ALA A 232 -3.97 2.09 18.50
CA ALA A 232 -5.29 1.68 18.01
C ALA A 232 -5.40 1.72 16.48
N LEU A 233 -4.48 2.39 15.80
CA LEU A 233 -4.57 2.67 14.37
C LEU A 233 -4.75 1.42 13.48
N PRO A 234 -4.10 0.25 13.75
CA PRO A 234 -4.34 -0.97 12.98
C PRO A 234 -5.79 -1.47 12.98
N SER A 235 -6.54 -1.17 14.05
CA SER A 235 -7.97 -1.52 14.21
C SER A 235 -8.93 -0.45 13.69
N LEU A 236 -8.45 0.80 13.57
CA LEU A 236 -9.22 1.94 13.09
C LEU A 236 -9.01 2.21 11.59
N ARG A 237 -8.14 1.41 10.95
CA ARG A 237 -7.82 1.49 9.53
C ARG A 237 -8.94 0.86 8.71
N ARG A 238 -9.28 1.50 7.59
CA ARG A 238 -10.18 0.95 6.58
C ARG A 238 -9.70 -0.43 6.13
N ARG A 239 -10.60 -1.40 6.12
CA ARG A 239 -10.38 -2.73 5.54
C ARG A 239 -11.62 -3.15 4.77
N VAL A 240 -11.49 -3.39 3.47
CA VAL A 240 -12.59 -3.96 2.68
C VAL A 240 -12.43 -5.48 2.72
N ALA A 241 -13.43 -6.24 3.18
CA ALA A 241 -13.32 -7.71 3.21
C ALA A 241 -13.04 -8.32 1.80
N ARG A 242 -13.49 -7.66 0.73
CA ARG A 242 -13.20 -8.03 -0.68
C ARG A 242 -11.77 -7.70 -1.15
N ALA A 243 -11.00 -6.92 -0.38
CA ALA A 243 -9.63 -6.44 -0.68
C ALA A 243 -8.61 -7.55 -0.91
N ARG A 244 -8.81 -8.71 -0.29
CA ARG A 244 -7.85 -9.80 -0.32
C ARG A 244 -8.05 -10.74 -1.51
N VAL A 245 -9.04 -10.50 -2.36
CA VAL A 245 -9.28 -11.25 -3.59
C VAL A 245 -8.85 -10.39 -4.78
N THR A 246 -7.66 -10.68 -5.31
CA THR A 246 -7.16 -10.10 -6.55
C THR A 246 -7.77 -10.84 -7.73
N LYS A 247 -8.42 -10.11 -8.65
CA LYS A 247 -9.02 -10.74 -9.83
C LYS A 247 -7.96 -11.42 -10.68
N THR A 248 -8.32 -12.51 -11.34
CA THR A 248 -7.39 -13.28 -12.20
C THR A 248 -6.72 -12.39 -13.27
N ARG A 249 -7.44 -11.38 -13.77
CA ARG A 249 -6.90 -10.39 -14.73
C ARG A 249 -5.82 -9.47 -14.15
N GLU A 250 -5.90 -9.14 -12.87
CA GLU A 250 -4.99 -8.21 -12.17
C GLU A 250 -3.73 -8.93 -11.67
N GLN A 251 -3.79 -10.26 -11.58
CA GLN A 251 -2.63 -11.11 -11.30
C GLN A 251 -1.74 -11.35 -12.52
N ARG A 252 -2.17 -10.94 -13.72
CA ARG A 252 -1.42 -11.11 -14.97
C ARG A 252 -0.59 -9.86 -15.27
N PRO A 253 0.66 -10.02 -15.73
CA PRO A 253 1.40 -8.89 -16.28
C PRO A 253 0.68 -8.34 -17.53
N ALA A 254 0.86 -7.04 -17.80
CA ALA A 254 0.29 -6.43 -18.99
C ALA A 254 0.90 -7.07 -20.25
N VAL A 255 0.08 -7.36 -21.26
CA VAL A 255 0.53 -7.99 -22.50
C VAL A 255 1.62 -7.13 -23.14
N GLY A 256 2.78 -7.73 -23.43
CA GLY A 256 3.93 -7.05 -24.01
C GLY A 256 4.80 -6.27 -23.02
N SER A 257 4.52 -6.32 -21.71
CA SER A 257 5.40 -5.73 -20.69
C SER A 257 6.67 -6.57 -20.46
N THR A 258 7.68 -5.95 -19.86
CA THR A 258 8.92 -6.65 -19.45
C THR A 258 8.61 -7.82 -18.52
N GLU A 259 7.65 -7.67 -17.59
CA GLU A 259 7.20 -8.74 -16.70
C GLU A 259 6.52 -9.87 -17.46
N SER A 260 5.77 -9.57 -18.52
CA SER A 260 5.14 -10.59 -19.37
C SER A 260 6.18 -11.42 -20.11
N ALA A 261 7.22 -10.78 -20.65
CA ALA A 261 8.33 -11.48 -21.30
C ALA A 261 9.12 -12.33 -20.30
N ALA A 262 9.48 -11.75 -19.15
CA ALA A 262 10.19 -12.44 -18.08
C ALA A 262 9.42 -13.65 -17.57
N LEU A 263 8.12 -13.52 -17.31
CA LEU A 263 7.28 -14.62 -16.84
C LEU A 263 7.22 -15.76 -17.86
N GLN A 264 7.15 -15.43 -19.15
CA GLN A 264 7.16 -16.43 -20.22
C GLN A 264 8.50 -17.16 -20.27
N THR A 265 9.63 -16.45 -20.20
CA THR A 265 10.97 -17.04 -20.14
C THR A 265 11.13 -17.96 -18.94
N ILE A 266 10.64 -17.54 -17.76
CA ILE A 266 10.67 -18.37 -16.55
C ILE A 266 9.84 -19.64 -16.76
N TYR A 267 8.59 -19.52 -17.21
CA TYR A 267 7.73 -20.69 -17.46
C TYR A 267 8.38 -21.68 -18.45
N GLU A 268 8.87 -21.21 -19.60
CA GLU A 268 9.52 -22.07 -20.61
C GLU A 268 10.80 -22.70 -20.11
N ARG A 269 11.59 -21.98 -19.30
CA ARG A 269 12.79 -22.54 -18.66
C ARG A 269 12.39 -23.68 -17.74
N PHE A 270 11.38 -23.52 -16.89
CA PHE A 270 11.09 -24.47 -15.81
C PHE A 270 10.00 -25.50 -16.13
N ASP A 271 9.36 -25.44 -17.30
CA ASP A 271 8.43 -26.48 -17.75
C ASP A 271 9.17 -27.83 -17.85
N GLY A 272 8.63 -28.85 -17.18
CA GLY A 272 9.29 -30.16 -17.02
C GLY A 272 10.48 -30.19 -16.04
N ARG A 273 10.92 -29.06 -15.47
CA ARG A 273 12.05 -28.96 -14.53
C ARG A 273 11.61 -28.49 -13.14
N LYS A 274 10.80 -29.31 -12.49
CA LYS A 274 10.16 -29.00 -11.19
C LYS A 274 11.17 -28.60 -10.10
N HIS A 275 12.23 -29.37 -9.91
CA HIS A 275 13.19 -29.13 -8.83
C HIS A 275 14.00 -27.84 -9.01
N ASP A 276 14.40 -27.53 -10.24
CA ASP A 276 15.09 -26.26 -10.51
C ASP A 276 14.14 -25.08 -10.20
N PHE A 277 12.83 -25.25 -10.39
CA PHE A 277 11.83 -24.26 -10.01
C PHE A 277 11.64 -24.14 -8.50
N GLU A 278 11.76 -25.24 -7.74
CA GLU A 278 11.70 -25.24 -6.28
C GLU A 278 12.83 -24.38 -5.68
N ALA A 279 14.04 -24.47 -6.25
CA ALA A 279 15.17 -23.60 -5.89
C ALA A 279 14.85 -22.12 -6.16
N LEU A 280 14.43 -21.80 -7.40
CA LEU A 280 14.03 -20.45 -7.77
C LEU A 280 12.94 -19.89 -6.83
N ALA A 281 11.93 -20.70 -6.52
CA ALA A 281 10.84 -20.32 -5.64
C ALA A 281 11.31 -20.02 -4.21
N SER A 282 12.25 -20.80 -3.69
CA SER A 282 12.88 -20.55 -2.39
C SER A 282 13.61 -19.20 -2.36
N ALA A 283 14.42 -18.91 -3.39
CA ALA A 283 15.13 -17.64 -3.52
C ALA A 283 14.17 -16.43 -3.60
N VAL A 284 13.09 -16.59 -4.38
CA VAL A 284 12.08 -15.54 -4.54
C VAL A 284 11.29 -15.33 -3.25
N ALA A 285 10.93 -16.40 -2.54
CA ALA A 285 10.29 -16.30 -1.23
C ALA A 285 11.18 -15.56 -0.23
N ALA A 286 12.49 -15.84 -0.22
CA ALA A 286 13.45 -15.11 0.60
C ALA A 286 13.48 -13.62 0.28
N GLY A 287 13.54 -13.25 -1.01
CA GLY A 287 13.50 -11.85 -1.46
C GLY A 287 12.23 -11.12 -1.01
N VAL A 288 11.06 -11.76 -1.17
CA VAL A 288 9.76 -11.20 -0.76
C VAL A 288 9.69 -11.01 0.76
N LEU A 289 10.10 -12.01 1.54
CA LEU A 289 9.99 -11.97 3.00
C LEU A 289 11.01 -11.02 3.65
N ARG A 290 12.22 -10.90 3.07
CA ARG A 290 13.23 -9.91 3.52
C ARG A 290 12.83 -8.47 3.18
N GLY A 291 12.24 -8.23 2.00
CA GLY A 291 11.83 -6.90 1.55
C GLY A 291 10.82 -6.20 2.46
N SER A 292 10.19 -6.94 3.37
CA SER A 292 9.25 -6.42 4.37
C SER A 292 9.93 -5.96 5.68
N GLY A 293 11.27 -5.97 5.75
CA GLY A 293 12.04 -5.58 6.94
C GLY A 293 12.18 -6.67 8.00
N HIS A 294 11.80 -7.91 7.66
CA HIS A 294 11.94 -9.07 8.54
C HIS A 294 13.23 -9.83 8.29
N SER A 295 13.75 -10.50 9.32
CA SER A 295 14.89 -11.39 9.20
C SER A 295 14.41 -12.76 8.72
N TYR A 296 14.62 -13.05 7.44
CA TYR A 296 14.34 -14.37 6.87
C TYR A 296 15.63 -15.15 6.63
N VAL A 297 15.66 -16.37 7.18
CA VAL A 297 16.75 -17.34 7.02
C VAL A 297 16.30 -18.43 6.07
N GLU A 298 17.07 -18.61 5.00
CA GLU A 298 16.88 -19.70 4.05
C GLU A 298 17.31 -21.02 4.69
N GLY A 299 16.46 -22.05 4.62
CA GLY A 299 16.77 -23.39 5.11
C GLY A 299 17.24 -24.30 3.98
N TRP A 300 16.38 -25.22 3.56
CA TRP A 300 16.72 -26.24 2.56
C TRP A 300 15.57 -26.59 1.62
N LEU A 301 15.92 -27.21 0.48
CA LEU A 301 14.99 -27.92 -0.39
C LEU A 301 14.74 -29.33 0.18
N THR A 302 13.51 -29.81 0.08
CA THR A 302 13.16 -31.15 0.57
C THR A 302 13.44 -32.23 -0.48
N ARG A 303 13.57 -33.49 -0.04
CA ARG A 303 13.76 -34.62 -0.96
C ARG A 303 12.47 -34.97 -1.71
N ARG A 304 12.66 -35.50 -2.92
CA ARG A 304 11.65 -36.16 -3.75
C ARG A 304 10.83 -37.16 -2.92
N SER A 305 9.60 -36.81 -2.58
CA SER A 305 8.61 -37.76 -2.09
C SER A 305 7.42 -37.76 -3.06
N GLY A 306 6.99 -38.95 -3.48
CA GLY A 306 5.83 -39.12 -4.35
C GLY A 306 4.52 -38.61 -3.75
N ASP A 307 4.52 -38.32 -2.44
CA ASP A 307 3.36 -37.89 -1.66
C ASP A 307 3.20 -36.35 -1.57
N GLY A 308 3.99 -35.62 -2.36
CA GLY A 308 3.86 -34.19 -2.56
C GLY A 308 4.06 -33.40 -1.27
N GLY A 309 5.18 -33.61 -0.57
CA GLY A 309 5.63 -32.83 0.61
C GLY A 309 5.79 -31.32 0.34
N ALA A 310 6.16 -30.54 1.36
CA ALA A 310 6.58 -29.15 1.13
C ALA A 310 7.86 -29.16 0.29
N ASP A 311 8.05 -28.22 -0.62
CA ASP A 311 9.19 -28.21 -1.55
C ASP A 311 10.44 -27.57 -0.94
N PHE A 312 10.24 -26.59 -0.05
CA PHE A 312 11.34 -25.93 0.66
C PHE A 312 10.93 -25.51 2.07
N VAL A 313 11.94 -25.28 2.92
CA VAL A 313 11.80 -24.83 4.30
C VAL A 313 12.67 -23.60 4.53
N GLY A 314 12.14 -22.63 5.28
CA GLY A 314 12.94 -21.53 5.82
C GLY A 314 12.42 -21.08 7.19
N ARG A 315 12.94 -19.96 7.68
CA ARG A 315 12.58 -19.40 8.98
C ARG A 315 12.39 -17.90 8.90
N LEU A 316 11.36 -17.41 9.58
CA LEU A 316 11.08 -15.99 9.73
C LEU A 316 11.24 -15.59 11.19
N ASP A 317 12.18 -14.70 11.48
CA ASP A 317 12.39 -14.16 12.82
C ASP A 317 11.60 -12.86 13.00
N ILE A 318 10.79 -12.83 14.06
CA ILE A 318 9.93 -11.70 14.44
C ILE A 318 10.40 -11.16 15.77
N GLY A 319 10.61 -9.84 15.86
CA GLY A 319 11.12 -9.19 17.06
C GLY A 319 12.64 -9.28 17.19
N SER A 320 13.16 -9.03 18.38
CA SER A 320 14.61 -9.07 18.64
C SER A 320 14.92 -9.42 20.10
N GLY A 321 16.08 -10.05 20.33
CA GLY A 321 16.52 -10.44 21.67
C GLY A 321 15.53 -11.35 22.39
N LEU A 322 15.25 -11.07 23.67
CA LEU A 322 14.26 -11.81 24.47
C LEU A 322 12.81 -11.56 24.04
N ALA A 323 12.55 -10.53 23.24
CA ALA A 323 11.24 -10.20 22.68
C ALA A 323 11.10 -10.72 21.23
N GLY A 324 11.92 -11.71 20.85
CA GLY A 324 11.92 -12.35 19.54
C GLY A 324 11.30 -13.74 19.55
N THR A 325 10.80 -14.18 18.40
CA THR A 325 10.42 -15.56 18.13
C THR A 325 10.70 -15.91 16.68
N SER A 326 10.83 -17.20 16.40
CA SER A 326 11.09 -17.73 15.07
C SER A 326 9.89 -18.56 14.60
N LEU A 327 9.42 -18.28 13.40
CA LEU A 327 8.35 -19.03 12.73
C LEU A 327 8.95 -19.92 11.64
N VAL A 328 8.48 -21.16 11.57
CA VAL A 328 8.82 -22.06 10.46
C VAL A 328 8.05 -21.62 9.22
N VAL A 329 8.75 -21.56 8.08
CA VAL A 329 8.15 -21.25 6.78
C VAL A 329 8.17 -22.50 5.91
N LEU A 330 6.98 -23.00 5.55
CA LEU A 330 6.83 -24.10 4.59
C LEU A 330 6.54 -23.54 3.19
N GLY A 331 7.40 -23.88 2.24
CA GLY A 331 7.28 -23.48 0.85
C GLY A 331 6.66 -24.55 -0.04
N GLN A 332 5.80 -24.12 -0.98
CA GLN A 332 5.32 -24.90 -2.11
C GLN A 332 5.60 -24.12 -3.39
N ALA A 333 6.11 -24.79 -4.41
CA ALA A 333 6.44 -24.26 -5.72
C ALA A 333 5.69 -25.05 -6.81
N LYS A 334 4.97 -24.34 -7.67
CA LYS A 334 4.28 -24.98 -8.80
C LYS A 334 4.46 -24.19 -10.09
N CYS A 335 5.27 -24.74 -11.00
CA CYS A 335 5.38 -24.22 -12.38
C CYS A 335 4.21 -24.75 -13.22
N ILE A 336 3.29 -23.85 -13.56
CA ILE A 336 2.13 -24.08 -14.44
C ILE A 336 2.07 -23.01 -15.53
N LYS A 337 1.24 -23.21 -16.55
CA LYS A 337 1.02 -22.18 -17.57
C LYS A 337 0.60 -20.87 -16.90
N PRO A 338 1.15 -19.70 -17.33
CA PRO A 338 0.81 -18.41 -16.73
C PRO A 338 -0.68 -18.03 -16.75
N SER A 339 -1.46 -18.66 -17.63
CA SER A 339 -2.91 -18.49 -17.72
C SER A 339 -3.70 -19.40 -16.77
N SER A 340 -3.07 -20.44 -16.21
CA SER A 340 -3.69 -21.40 -15.30
C SER A 340 -3.72 -20.86 -13.87
N ALA A 341 -4.72 -21.31 -13.11
CA ALA A 341 -4.91 -20.90 -11.72
C ALA A 341 -4.75 -22.09 -10.77
N VAL A 342 -4.16 -21.84 -9.61
CA VAL A 342 -4.10 -22.73 -8.45
C VAL A 342 -5.45 -22.68 -7.73
N SER A 343 -5.99 -23.86 -7.40
CA SER A 343 -7.30 -24.01 -6.74
C SER A 343 -7.21 -23.88 -5.22
N ALA A 344 -8.37 -23.79 -4.56
CA ALA A 344 -8.45 -23.71 -3.10
C ALA A 344 -7.92 -24.99 -2.43
N GLU A 345 -8.28 -26.16 -2.98
CA GLU A 345 -7.83 -27.48 -2.51
C GLU A 345 -6.30 -27.58 -2.47
N GLU A 346 -5.62 -27.03 -3.48
CA GLU A 346 -4.15 -27.04 -3.52
C GLU A 346 -3.53 -26.17 -2.43
N ILE A 347 -4.12 -25.01 -2.14
CA ILE A 347 -3.69 -24.13 -1.04
C ILE A 347 -3.96 -24.81 0.30
N ALA A 348 -5.16 -25.37 0.48
CA ALA A 348 -5.58 -26.07 1.68
C ALA A 348 -4.64 -27.25 2.00
N ARG A 349 -4.12 -27.96 0.98
CA ARG A 349 -3.12 -29.04 1.18
C ARG A 349 -1.82 -28.54 1.82
N VAL A 350 -1.38 -27.33 1.50
CA VAL A 350 -0.21 -26.71 2.14
C VAL A 350 -0.56 -26.28 3.56
N VAL A 351 -1.71 -25.62 3.73
CA VAL A 351 -2.18 -25.11 5.03
C VAL A 351 -2.41 -26.23 6.04
N ALA A 352 -2.94 -27.38 5.61
CA ALA A 352 -3.18 -28.55 6.45
C ALA A 352 -1.90 -29.12 7.10
N ARG A 353 -0.72 -28.72 6.62
CA ARG A 353 0.60 -29.13 7.16
C ARG A 353 1.17 -28.15 8.17
N LEU A 354 0.59 -26.95 8.25
CA LEU A 354 1.06 -25.91 9.15
C LEU A 354 0.71 -26.27 10.60
N ARG A 355 1.69 -26.14 11.48
CA ARG A 355 1.51 -26.24 12.93
C ARG A 355 1.41 -24.84 13.53
N ARG A 356 1.11 -24.75 14.83
CA ARG A 356 1.16 -23.47 15.56
C ARG A 356 2.56 -22.85 15.42
N GLY A 357 2.61 -21.59 15.05
CA GLY A 357 3.87 -20.87 14.79
C GLY A 357 4.51 -21.17 13.42
N TRP A 358 3.76 -21.80 12.50
CA TRP A 358 4.22 -22.03 11.13
C TRP A 358 3.40 -21.15 10.17
N ILE A 359 4.04 -20.72 9.09
CA ILE A 359 3.39 -20.04 7.97
C ILE A 359 3.73 -20.76 6.67
N GLY A 360 2.84 -20.64 5.68
CA GLY A 360 3.06 -21.15 4.33
C GLY A 360 3.56 -20.06 3.38
N VAL A 361 4.23 -20.49 2.31
CA VAL A 361 4.46 -19.68 1.11
C VAL A 361 4.13 -20.56 -0.09
N TYR A 362 3.26 -20.10 -0.98
CA TYR A 362 2.99 -20.75 -2.25
C TYR A 362 3.54 -19.87 -3.37
N VAL A 363 4.41 -20.42 -4.22
CA VAL A 363 4.99 -19.75 -5.38
C VAL A 363 4.53 -20.44 -6.64
N THR A 364 4.06 -19.67 -7.63
CA THR A 364 3.67 -20.21 -8.92
C THR A 364 3.95 -19.25 -10.07
N THR A 365 4.21 -19.79 -11.25
CA THR A 365 4.19 -19.03 -12.52
C THR A 365 2.78 -18.68 -12.97
N GLY A 366 1.75 -19.34 -12.42
CA GLY A 366 0.35 -19.09 -12.73
C GLY A 366 -0.30 -18.05 -11.81
N LEU A 367 -1.59 -18.25 -11.58
CA LEU A 367 -2.48 -17.33 -10.86
C LEU A 367 -3.12 -18.06 -9.68
N TYR A 368 -3.78 -17.34 -8.78
CA TYR A 368 -4.67 -17.93 -7.78
C TYR A 368 -6.12 -17.66 -8.14
N SER A 369 -6.95 -18.71 -8.10
CA SER A 369 -8.39 -18.53 -8.36
C SER A 369 -9.03 -17.59 -7.32
N GLU A 370 -10.06 -16.85 -7.72
CA GLU A 370 -10.80 -15.97 -6.80
C GLU A 370 -11.46 -16.72 -5.64
N PRO A 371 -12.07 -17.92 -5.84
CA PRO A 371 -12.55 -18.75 -4.74
C PRO A 371 -11.45 -19.15 -3.74
N ALA A 372 -10.26 -19.51 -4.23
CA ALA A 372 -9.15 -19.89 -3.36
C ALA A 372 -8.66 -18.73 -2.48
N GLN A 373 -8.65 -17.51 -3.03
CA GLN A 373 -8.33 -16.32 -2.26
C GLN A 373 -9.44 -15.98 -1.26
N LEU A 374 -10.71 -16.19 -1.62
CA LEU A 374 -11.83 -15.96 -0.71
C LEU A 374 -11.76 -16.92 0.49
N GLU A 375 -11.57 -18.20 0.24
CA GLU A 375 -11.41 -19.24 1.27
C GLU A 375 -10.23 -18.94 2.20
N MET A 376 -9.08 -18.56 1.64
CA MET A 376 -7.90 -18.13 2.41
C MET A 376 -8.23 -16.99 3.39
N VAL A 377 -9.14 -16.09 3.02
CA VAL A 377 -9.52 -14.91 3.81
C VAL A 377 -10.55 -15.26 4.87
N GLU A 378 -11.56 -16.04 4.48
CA GLU A 378 -12.63 -16.50 5.35
C GLU A 378 -12.09 -17.43 6.45
N ASP A 379 -11.21 -18.36 6.08
CA ASP A 379 -10.61 -19.35 6.99
C ASP A 379 -9.30 -18.87 7.63
N GLN A 380 -8.86 -17.65 7.32
CA GLN A 380 -7.68 -17.00 7.89
C GLN A 380 -6.39 -17.82 7.74
N TYR A 381 -6.18 -18.40 6.56
CA TYR A 381 -5.00 -19.22 6.29
C TYR A 381 -3.69 -18.42 6.43
N PRO A 382 -2.73 -18.88 7.25
CA PRO A 382 -1.45 -18.19 7.44
C PRO A 382 -0.48 -18.55 6.28
N ILE A 383 -0.84 -18.18 5.05
CA ILE A 383 -0.07 -18.48 3.84
C ILE A 383 0.14 -17.23 2.97
N VAL A 384 1.36 -17.06 2.46
CA VAL A 384 1.73 -16.01 1.49
C VAL A 384 1.56 -16.56 0.09
N LEU A 385 0.90 -15.81 -0.79
CA LEU A 385 0.65 -16.18 -2.18
C LEU A 385 1.54 -15.35 -3.14
N ILE A 386 2.42 -16.01 -3.88
CA ILE A 386 3.33 -15.41 -4.87
C ILE A 386 2.96 -15.91 -6.27
N ASN A 387 2.19 -15.10 -6.99
CA ASN A 387 1.75 -15.41 -8.37
C ASN A 387 2.84 -15.08 -9.40
N GLY A 388 2.58 -15.41 -10.67
CA GLY A 388 3.53 -15.22 -11.76
C GLY A 388 3.98 -13.77 -11.94
N MET A 389 3.09 -12.79 -11.73
CA MET A 389 3.46 -11.38 -11.83
C MET A 389 4.42 -10.96 -10.71
N HIS A 390 4.16 -11.35 -9.45
CA HIS A 390 5.08 -11.07 -8.34
C HIS A 390 6.41 -11.80 -8.49
N LEU A 391 6.39 -13.06 -8.92
CA LEU A 391 7.57 -13.85 -9.25
C LEU A 391 8.46 -13.13 -10.27
N ALA A 392 7.88 -12.70 -11.41
CA ALA A 392 8.62 -11.99 -12.44
C ALA A 392 9.18 -10.65 -11.96
N ARG A 393 8.39 -9.87 -11.22
CA ARG A 393 8.85 -8.58 -10.67
C ARG A 393 10.03 -8.73 -9.71
N GLN A 394 9.98 -9.73 -8.85
CA GLN A 394 11.05 -9.98 -7.89
C GLN A 394 12.33 -10.42 -8.57
N LEU A 395 12.26 -11.34 -9.53
CA LEU A 395 13.44 -11.77 -10.28
C LEU A 395 14.03 -10.66 -11.14
N LEU A 396 13.21 -9.80 -11.74
CA LEU A 396 13.69 -8.61 -12.46
C LEU A 396 14.36 -7.61 -11.52
N ALA A 397 13.86 -7.44 -10.29
CA ALA A 397 14.51 -6.60 -9.30
C ALA A 397 15.89 -7.15 -8.91
N ILE A 398 15.99 -8.45 -8.58
CA ILE A 398 17.26 -9.12 -8.27
C ILE A 398 18.23 -9.02 -9.46
N ALA A 399 17.76 -9.30 -10.68
CA ALA A 399 18.58 -9.23 -11.87
C ALA A 399 19.12 -7.81 -12.12
N ARG A 400 18.31 -6.78 -11.90
CA ARG A 400 18.75 -5.38 -12.04
C ARG A 400 19.80 -5.01 -11.00
N ASP A 401 19.58 -5.41 -9.76
CA ASP A 401 20.39 -4.96 -8.63
C ASP A 401 21.75 -5.69 -8.61
N ASP A 402 21.79 -6.99 -8.95
CA ASP A 402 22.99 -7.84 -8.82
C ASP A 402 23.60 -8.32 -10.15
N HIS A 403 22.84 -8.26 -11.25
CA HIS A 403 23.23 -8.86 -12.54
C HIS A 403 23.09 -7.90 -13.74
N GLY A 404 23.04 -6.59 -13.50
CA GLY A 404 22.97 -5.58 -14.58
C GLY A 404 21.71 -5.66 -15.45
N GLY A 405 20.66 -6.33 -14.97
CA GLY A 405 19.40 -6.57 -15.68
C GLY A 405 19.34 -7.87 -16.48
N ASP A 406 20.39 -8.70 -16.46
CA ASP A 406 20.41 -10.00 -17.15
C ASP A 406 19.65 -11.08 -16.35
N LEU A 407 18.41 -11.33 -16.74
CA LEU A 407 17.54 -12.31 -16.09
C LEU A 407 18.05 -13.76 -16.24
N PRO A 408 18.44 -14.25 -17.44
CA PRO A 408 19.09 -15.56 -17.57
C PRO A 408 20.30 -15.75 -16.66
N ALA A 409 21.20 -14.77 -16.60
CA ALA A 409 22.39 -14.85 -15.74
C ALA A 409 22.01 -14.89 -14.25
N CYS A 410 21.01 -14.09 -13.84
CA CYS A 410 20.44 -14.13 -12.49
C CYS A 410 19.88 -15.52 -12.14
N ILE A 411 19.09 -16.12 -13.04
CA ILE A 411 18.52 -17.45 -12.84
C ILE A 411 19.63 -18.50 -12.72
N ASP A 412 20.61 -18.49 -13.63
CA ASP A 412 21.71 -19.45 -13.59
C ASP A 412 22.61 -19.25 -12.34
N HIS A 413 22.77 -18.00 -11.87
CA HIS A 413 23.44 -17.71 -10.61
C HIS A 413 22.68 -18.30 -9.43
N ILE A 414 21.36 -18.09 -9.33
CA ILE A 414 20.52 -18.69 -8.27
C ILE A 414 20.66 -20.21 -8.29
N LEU A 415 20.56 -20.84 -9.46
CA LEU A 415 20.66 -22.30 -9.59
C LEU A 415 22.06 -22.84 -9.25
N SER A 416 23.12 -22.08 -9.52
CA SER A 416 24.51 -22.48 -9.21
C SER A 416 24.91 -22.21 -7.76
N GLY A 417 24.44 -21.11 -7.18
CA GLY A 417 24.70 -20.71 -5.79
C GLY A 417 23.82 -21.46 -4.79
N GLN A 418 22.60 -21.82 -5.20
CA GLN A 418 21.76 -22.78 -4.51
C GLN A 418 22.01 -24.19 -5.06
N SER A 419 23.19 -24.73 -4.79
CA SER A 419 23.24 -26.11 -4.32
C SER A 419 22.56 -26.18 -2.95
N ALA A 420 21.26 -25.81 -2.90
CA ALA A 420 20.45 -25.86 -1.70
C ALA A 420 20.55 -27.30 -1.22
N VAL A 421 21.08 -27.47 -0.01
CA VAL A 421 21.39 -28.80 0.51
C VAL A 421 20.08 -29.57 0.52
N ILE A 422 19.89 -30.49 -0.41
CA ILE A 422 18.68 -31.31 -0.45
C ILE A 422 18.77 -32.22 0.76
N THR A 423 18.05 -31.89 1.82
CA THR A 423 18.07 -32.65 3.07
C THR A 423 16.78 -33.40 3.31
N ASN A 424 16.85 -34.42 4.17
CA ASN A 424 15.68 -35.12 4.68
C ASN A 424 15.43 -34.73 6.15
N ARG A 425 15.57 -33.45 6.46
CA ARG A 425 15.36 -32.90 7.81
C ARG A 425 13.91 -32.53 8.02
N ARG A 426 13.45 -32.58 9.27
CA ARG A 426 12.09 -32.14 9.62
C ARG A 426 12.03 -30.61 9.60
N PRO A 427 10.94 -29.98 9.12
CA PRO A 427 10.89 -28.53 9.00
C PRO A 427 11.14 -27.76 10.30
N GLU A 428 10.72 -28.30 11.47
CA GLU A 428 11.01 -27.72 12.79
C GLU A 428 12.50 -27.59 13.11
N GLU A 429 13.38 -28.34 12.45
CA GLU A 429 14.83 -28.28 12.70
C GLU A 429 15.46 -26.97 12.20
N VAL A 430 14.76 -26.18 11.38
CA VAL A 430 15.22 -24.84 10.96
C VAL A 430 15.28 -23.85 12.12
N LEU A 431 14.57 -24.15 13.22
CA LEU A 431 14.57 -23.36 14.45
C LEU A 431 15.84 -23.56 15.29
N LEU A 432 16.68 -24.54 14.94
CA LEU A 432 17.93 -24.85 15.65
C LEU A 432 19.17 -24.20 15.01
N GLU A 433 19.02 -23.67 13.80
CA GLU A 433 20.04 -22.86 13.11
C GLU A 433 20.03 -21.42 13.64
#